data_AF-A0A528CHH1-F1
#
_entry.id   AF-A0A528CHH1-F1
#
_cell.length_a   1.000
_cell.length_b   1.000
_cell.length_c   1.000
_cell.angle_alpha   90.00
_cell.angle_beta   90.00
_cell.angle_gamma   90.00
#
_symmetry.space_group_name_H-M   'P 1'
#
loop_
_entity.id
_entity.type
_entity.pdbx_description
1 polymer ?
#
loop_
_entity_poly.entity_id
_entity_poly.type
_entity_poly.pdbx_seq_one_letter_code
_entity_poly.pdbx_strand_id
1 'polypeptide(L)' 'QIYMAALSSMGEQGGWPLTMFLTPDGKPFWGGTYFPREARYGRPGFVQVLEAVDKAWREKKESVNQSADGLTTHVEA' A
#
# COMPACT_ATOMS: atom_id res chain seq x y z
N GLN A 1 -1.77 -0.94 -15.21
CA GLN A 1 -2.69 -1.99 -14.73
C GLN A 1 -2.13 -2.68 -13.47
N ILE A 2 -0.81 -2.89 -13.38
CA ILE A 2 -0.08 -3.42 -12.22
C ILE A 2 -0.60 -2.91 -10.86
N TYR A 3 -0.69 -1.60 -10.65
CA TYR A 3 -1.09 -1.05 -9.34
C TYR A 3 -2.56 -1.28 -8.95
N MET A 4 -3.46 -1.42 -9.92
CA MET A 4 -4.85 -1.80 -9.62
C MET A 4 -4.96 -3.29 -9.29
N ALA A 5 -4.18 -4.13 -9.97
CA ALA A 5 -4.10 -5.56 -9.65
C ALA A 5 -3.49 -5.79 -8.26
N ALA A 6 -2.47 -5.02 -7.88
CA ALA A 6 -1.89 -5.02 -6.54
C ALA A 6 -2.91 -4.69 -5.44
N LEU A 7 -3.82 -3.74 -5.70
CA LEU A 7 -4.89 -3.42 -4.75
C LEU A 7 -5.95 -4.51 -4.62
N SER A 8 -6.35 -5.08 -5.76
CA SER A 8 -7.26 -6.22 -5.77
C SER A 8 -6.67 -7.42 -5.03
N SER A 9 -5.36 -7.68 -5.13
CA SER A 9 -4.70 -8.78 -4.41
C SER A 9 -4.57 -8.51 -2.91
N MET A 10 -4.59 -7.24 -2.47
CA MET A 10 -4.69 -6.85 -1.05
C MET A 10 -6.13 -6.91 -0.50
N GLY A 11 -7.12 -7.30 -1.30
CA GLY A 11 -8.53 -7.43 -0.87
C GLY A 11 -9.32 -6.12 -0.83
N GLU A 12 -8.74 -5.03 -1.35
CA GLU A 12 -9.39 -3.73 -1.43
C GLU A 12 -10.19 -3.61 -2.74
N GLN A 13 -11.41 -3.03 -2.67
CA GLN A 13 -12.15 -2.70 -3.89
C GLN A 13 -11.37 -1.64 -4.68
N GLY A 14 -10.90 -2.02 -5.87
CA GLY A 14 -10.24 -1.10 -6.78
C GLY A 14 -11.10 0.13 -7.07
N GLY A 15 -10.46 1.30 -7.17
CA GLY A 15 -11.14 2.56 -7.40
C GLY A 15 -10.18 3.74 -7.53
N TRP A 16 -10.72 4.90 -7.90
CA TRP A 16 -9.99 6.15 -7.91
C TRP A 16 -10.47 7.05 -6.76
N PRO A 17 -9.59 7.85 -6.14
CA PRO A 17 -8.14 7.91 -6.37
C PRO A 17 -7.40 6.65 -5.92
N LEU A 18 -6.27 6.38 -6.60
CA LEU A 18 -5.38 5.25 -6.36
C LEU A 18 -4.15 5.75 -5.58
N THR A 19 -3.90 5.21 -4.39
CA THR A 19 -2.73 5.54 -3.58
C THR A 19 -1.88 4.28 -3.37
N MET A 20 -0.61 4.33 -3.77
CA MET A 20 0.31 3.20 -3.64
C MET A 20 1.64 3.65 -3.06
N PHE A 21 2.19 2.85 -2.14
CA PHE A 21 3.51 3.03 -1.55
C PHE A 21 4.47 1.98 -2.08
N LEU A 22 5.63 2.44 -2.55
CA LEU A 22 6.60 1.65 -3.26
C LEU A 22 7.94 1.67 -2.53
N THR A 23 8.69 0.58 -2.65
CA THR A 23 10.11 0.55 -2.28
C THR A 23 10.94 1.44 -3.21
N PRO A 24 12.20 1.78 -2.86
CA PRO A 24 13.06 2.61 -3.71
C PRO A 24 13.34 2.04 -5.11
N ASP A 25 13.27 0.71 -5.27
CA ASP A 25 13.37 0.01 -6.54
C ASP A 25 12.04 -0.07 -7.32
N GLY A 26 10.97 0.55 -6.80
CA GLY A 26 9.70 0.69 -7.50
C GLY A 26 8.73 -0.48 -7.31
N LYS A 27 8.92 -1.33 -6.29
CA LYS A 27 8.00 -2.43 -6.02
C LYS A 27 6.89 -2.00 -5.06
N PRO A 28 5.60 -2.20 -5.41
CA PRO A 28 4.50 -1.85 -4.52
C PRO A 28 4.44 -2.81 -3.34
N PHE A 29 4.28 -2.29 -2.12
CA PHE A 29 4.16 -3.13 -0.91
C PHE A 29 2.89 -2.87 -0.10
N TRP A 30 2.27 -1.70 -0.27
CA TRP A 30 1.01 -1.37 0.39
C TRP A 30 0.29 -0.24 -0.35
N GLY A 31 -1.03 -0.22 -0.29
CA GLY A 31 -1.82 0.81 -0.95
C GLY A 31 -3.29 0.74 -0.56
N GLY A 32 -4.01 1.76 -1.00
CA GLY A 32 -5.44 1.92 -0.78
C GLY A 32 -6.06 2.76 -1.88
N THR A 33 -7.36 2.97 -1.76
CA THR A 33 -8.04 3.98 -2.59
C THR A 33 -7.92 5.36 -1.94
N TYR A 34 -9.05 5.97 -1.58
CA TYR A 34 -9.09 7.27 -0.93
C TYR A 34 -8.85 7.17 0.57
N PHE A 35 -7.87 7.93 1.05
CA PHE A 35 -7.65 8.19 2.47
C PHE A 35 -8.15 9.60 2.85
N PRO A 36 -9.06 9.73 3.82
CA PRO A 36 -9.52 11.04 4.28
C PRO A 36 -8.39 11.82 4.97
N ARG A 37 -8.49 13.15 5.03
CA ARG A 37 -7.51 13.99 5.76
C ARG A 37 -7.42 13.60 7.24
N GLU A 38 -8.57 13.36 7.86
CA GLU A 38 -8.73 12.96 9.26
C GLU A 38 -9.47 11.63 9.32
N ALA A 39 -9.25 10.85 10.38
CA ALA A 39 -9.89 9.56 10.54
C ALA A 39 -11.41 9.70 10.56
N ARG A 40 -12.12 8.93 9.71
CA ARG A 40 -13.58 9.00 9.61
C ARG A 40 -14.15 7.70 9.07
N TYR A 41 -15.34 7.33 9.54
CA TYR A 41 -16.06 6.11 9.10
C TYR A 41 -15.22 4.83 9.19
N GLY A 42 -14.43 4.70 10.26
CA GLY A 42 -13.56 3.53 10.47
C GLY A 42 -12.33 3.48 9.56
N ARG A 43 -12.06 4.53 8.77
CA ARG A 43 -10.86 4.64 7.93
C ARG A 43 -9.81 5.55 8.58
N PRO A 44 -8.52 5.18 8.53
CA PRO A 44 -7.44 6.02 9.04
C PRO A 44 -7.34 7.31 8.22
N GLY A 45 -6.92 8.39 8.88
CA GLY A 45 -6.56 9.62 8.20
C GLY A 45 -5.24 9.45 7.43
N PHE A 46 -5.02 10.23 6.38
CA PHE A 46 -3.83 10.07 5.54
C PHE A 46 -2.53 10.31 6.32
N VAL A 47 -2.52 11.23 7.31
CA VAL A 47 -1.37 11.43 8.20
C VAL A 47 -1.04 10.15 8.98
N GLN A 48 -2.06 9.47 9.53
CA GLN A 48 -1.86 8.21 10.26
C GLN A 48 -1.35 7.09 9.36
N VAL A 49 -1.81 7.06 8.10
CA VAL A 49 -1.28 6.14 7.09
C VAL A 49 0.20 6.40 6.85
N LEU A 50 0.61 7.66 6.68
CA LEU A 50 2.02 8.01 6.48
C LEU A 50 2.90 7.65 7.68
N GLU A 51 2.42 7.89 8.91
CA GLU A 51 3.12 7.49 10.13
C GLU A 51 3.30 5.96 10.22
N ALA A 52 2.26 5.20 9.86
CA ALA A 52 2.33 3.74 9.84
C ALA A 52 3.31 3.22 8.77
N VAL A 53 3.33 3.83 7.59
CA VAL A 53 4.25 3.49 6.50
C VAL A 53 5.70 3.81 6.89
N ASP A 54 5.98 5.00 7.46
CA ASP A 54 7.32 5.37 7.93
C ASP A 54 7.81 4.40 9.01
N LYS A 55 6.95 4.09 9.99
CA LYS A 55 7.27 3.12 11.04
C LYS A 55 7.57 1.73 10.47
N ALA A 56 6.73 1.23 9.57
CA ALA A 56 6.92 -0.07 8.93
C ALA A 56 8.24 -0.12 8.16
N TRP A 57 8.58 0.96 7.43
CA TRP A 57 9.83 1.05 6.69
C TRP A 57 11.07 1.06 7.59
N ARG A 58 11.03 1.77 8.71
CA ARG A 58 12.16 1.90 9.65
C ARG A 58 12.35 0.65 10.49
N GLU A 59 11.27 0.09 11.01
CA GLU A 59 11.32 -0.98 12.02
C GLU A 59 11.15 -2.38 11.43
N LYS A 60 10.51 -2.51 10.27
CA LYS A 60 10.11 -3.80 9.68
C LYS A 60 10.49 -3.91 8.20
N LYS A 61 11.63 -3.30 7.82
CA LYS A 61 12.10 -3.21 6.43
C LYS A 61 12.13 -4.55 5.69
N GLU A 62 12.56 -5.62 6.36
CA GLU A 62 12.59 -6.95 5.77
C GLU A 62 11.18 -7.46 5.41
N SER A 63 10.21 -7.30 6.32
CA SER A 63 8.81 -7.64 6.05
C SER A 63 8.23 -6.79 4.91
N VAL A 64 8.59 -5.51 4.83
CA VAL A 64 8.15 -4.64 3.72
C VAL A 64 8.67 -5.17 2.39
N ASN A 65 9.95 -5.53 2.31
CA ASN A 65 10.55 -6.08 1.09
C ASN A 65 9.90 -7.43 0.71
N GLN A 66 9.66 -8.32 1.68
CA GLN A 66 8.97 -9.59 1.43
C GLN A 66 7.54 -9.38 0.90
N SER A 67 6.79 -8.42 1.47
CA SER A 67 5.48 -8.03 0.94
C SER A 67 5.59 -7.48 -0.48
N ALA A 68 6.60 -6.65 -0.76
CA ALA A 68 6.83 -6.07 -2.09
C ALA A 68 7.10 -7.14 -3.15
N ASP A 69 7.95 -8.12 -2.83
CA ASP A 69 8.30 -9.23 -3.73
C ASP A 69 7.09 -10.14 -3.98
N GLY A 70 6.33 -10.45 -2.94
CA GLY A 70 5.09 -11.24 -3.05
C GLY A 70 4.04 -10.55 -3.91
N LEU A 71 3.84 -9.25 -3.72
CA LEU A 71 2.85 -8.48 -4.49
C LEU A 71 3.26 -8.33 -5.96
N THR A 72 4.56 -8.12 -6.23
CA THR A 72 5.09 -8.02 -7.60
C THR A 72 4.90 -9.35 -8.34
N THR A 73 5.21 -10.47 -7.69
CA THR A 73 5.05 -11.81 -8.27
C THR A 73 3.60 -12.12 -8.66
N HIS A 74 2.62 -11.69 -7.86
CA HIS A 74 1.20 -11.90 -8.15
C HIS A 74 0.62 -10.98 -9.22
N VAL A 75 1.33 -9.92 -9.58
CA VAL A 75 0.85 -8.90 -10.51
C VAL A 75 1.53 -8.99 -11.89
N GLU A 76 2.71 -9.61 -11.95
CA GLU A 76 3.42 -9.93 -13.19
C GLU A 76 2.98 -11.26 -13.82
N ALA A 77 2.32 -12.13 -13.05
CA ALA A 77 1.72 -13.40 -13.51
C ALA A 77 0.35 -13.20 -14.18
#